data_AF-A0A219MJ09-F1
#
_entry.id   AF-A0A219MJ09-F1
#
_cell.length_a   1.000
_cell.length_b   1.000
_cell.length_c   1.000
_cell.angle_alpha   90.00
_cell.angle_beta   90.00
_cell.angle_gamma   90.00
#
_symmetry.space_group_name_H-M   'P 1'
#
loop_
_entity.id
_entity.type
_entity.pdbx_description
1 polymer ?
#
loop_
_entity_poly.entity_id
_entity_poly.type
_entity_poly.pdbx_seq_one_letter_code
_entity_poly.pdbx_strand_id
1 'polypeptide(L)'
;VTVDSAHAIQKYGVGVKCATITPNQDRVKEYNLKQEWKSPNGTIRSILDGTVFRKPIIVKNIPPAVRSWKKPITVGRHAYGDLYKDTELYIPEAGKVELVYTGKDGKEKQRALIHDFEGAGVIMGQHNLDKSILSFAQACFNYAISEKIDLWFA
;
A
#
# COMPACT_ATOMS: atom_id res chain seq x y z
N VAL A 1 -14.39 7.35 12.08
CA VAL A 1 -15.00 6.11 11.54
C VAL A 1 -13.99 5.14 10.93
N THR A 2 -13.19 5.52 9.92
CA THR A 2 -12.26 4.58 9.26
C THR A 2 -11.18 4.03 10.21
N VAL A 3 -10.61 4.87 11.06
CA VAL A 3 -9.62 4.46 12.07
C VAL A 3 -10.28 3.60 13.14
N ASP A 4 -11.45 4.01 13.62
CA ASP A 4 -12.21 3.28 14.65
C ASP A 4 -12.58 1.86 14.19
N SER A 5 -12.97 1.69 12.93
CA SER A 5 -13.28 0.37 12.39
C SER A 5 -12.04 -0.52 12.28
N ALA A 6 -10.87 0.04 11.97
CA ALA A 6 -9.62 -0.71 12.00
C ALA A 6 -9.28 -1.20 13.42
N HIS A 7 -9.40 -0.34 14.43
CA HIS A 7 -9.18 -0.73 15.83
C HIS A 7 -10.23 -1.74 16.33
N ALA A 8 -11.48 -1.65 15.86
CA ALA A 8 -12.48 -2.66 16.14
C ALA A 8 -12.07 -4.04 15.57
N ILE A 9 -11.52 -4.08 14.35
CA ILE A 9 -10.98 -5.32 13.77
C ILE A 9 -9.81 -5.85 14.61
N GLN A 10 -8.90 -5.00 15.09
CA GLN A 10 -7.84 -5.45 16.00
C GLN A 10 -8.39 -6.06 17.30
N LYS A 11 -9.46 -5.46 17.85
CA LYS A 11 -10.09 -5.93 19.09
C LYS A 11 -10.86 -7.26 18.91
N TYR A 12 -11.57 -7.42 17.80
CA TYR A 12 -12.50 -8.55 17.59
C TYR A 12 -12.00 -9.60 16.59
N GLY A 13 -10.89 -9.34 15.89
CA GLY A 13 -10.18 -10.27 15.02
C GLY A 13 -10.63 -10.28 13.55
N VAL A 14 -11.92 -10.14 13.25
CA VAL A 14 -12.45 -10.31 11.88
C VAL A 14 -13.29 -9.11 11.44
N GLY A 15 -13.12 -8.69 10.19
CA GLY A 15 -13.92 -7.65 9.56
C GLY A 15 -14.34 -8.00 8.13
N VAL A 16 -15.55 -7.59 7.74
CA VAL A 16 -16.06 -7.65 6.37
C VAL A 16 -16.31 -6.22 5.90
N LYS A 17 -15.79 -5.87 4.72
CA LYS A 17 -15.77 -4.48 4.24
C LYS A 17 -16.40 -4.36 2.85
N CYS A 18 -17.31 -3.41 2.69
CA CYS A 18 -17.84 -3.00 1.39
C CYS A 18 -16.83 -2.15 0.60
N ALA A 19 -16.97 -2.11 -0.73
CA ALA A 19 -16.22 -1.21 -1.58
C ALA A 19 -16.49 0.25 -1.19
N THR A 20 -15.46 1.11 -1.28
CA THR A 20 -15.54 2.50 -0.85
C THR A 20 -14.84 3.40 -1.85
N ILE A 21 -15.39 4.60 -2.07
CA ILE A 21 -14.77 5.65 -2.88
C ILE A 21 -13.47 6.11 -2.20
N THR A 22 -12.41 6.27 -2.99
CA THR A 22 -11.25 7.08 -2.62
C THR A 22 -11.37 8.36 -3.44
N PRO A 23 -11.70 9.50 -2.82
CA PRO A 23 -12.08 10.70 -3.54
C PRO A 23 -10.87 11.35 -4.23
N ASN A 24 -11.05 11.73 -5.48
CA ASN A 24 -10.22 12.70 -6.20
C ASN A 24 -10.96 14.04 -6.29
N GLN A 25 -10.39 15.03 -6.97
CA GLN A 25 -10.99 16.36 -7.14
C GLN A 25 -12.43 16.32 -7.71
N ASP A 26 -12.73 15.39 -8.61
CA ASP A 26 -14.09 15.24 -9.16
C ASP A 26 -15.06 14.76 -8.08
N ARG A 27 -14.67 13.77 -7.27
CA ARG A 27 -15.49 13.28 -6.14
C ARG A 27 -15.64 14.34 -5.04
N VAL A 28 -14.64 15.21 -4.85
CA VAL A 28 -14.76 16.35 -3.93
C VAL A 28 -15.87 17.28 -4.40
N LYS A 29 -15.90 17.62 -5.70
CA LYS A 29 -16.96 18.45 -6.28
C LYS A 29 -18.32 17.76 -6.26
N GLU A 30 -18.39 16.49 -6.68
CA GLU A 30 -19.63 15.72 -6.77
C GLU A 30 -20.35 15.59 -5.41
N TYR A 31 -19.58 15.34 -4.34
CA TYR A 31 -20.13 15.09 -3.00
C TYR A 31 -19.95 16.26 -2.03
N ASN A 32 -19.46 17.41 -2.49
CA ASN A 32 -19.12 18.57 -1.66
C ASN A 32 -18.24 18.20 -0.45
N LEU A 33 -17.19 17.42 -0.70
CA LEU A 33 -16.29 16.96 0.35
C LEU A 33 -15.40 18.10 0.84
N LYS A 34 -15.01 18.04 2.11
CA LYS A 34 -14.09 19.03 2.70
C LYS A 34 -12.68 18.97 2.10
N GLN A 35 -12.25 17.79 1.65
CA GLN A 35 -10.93 17.53 1.10
C GLN A 35 -10.90 16.17 0.39
N GLU A 36 -9.80 15.87 -0.31
CA GLU A 36 -9.48 14.55 -0.82
C GLU A 36 -9.06 13.62 0.32
N TRP A 37 -10.03 12.94 0.92
CA TRP A 37 -9.75 11.98 1.99
C TRP A 37 -8.89 10.81 1.51
N LYS A 38 -7.93 10.40 2.34
CA LYS A 38 -7.11 9.20 2.09
C LYS A 38 -7.98 7.95 1.93
N SER A 39 -7.50 6.99 1.14
CA SER A 39 -8.22 5.74 0.89
C SER A 39 -8.53 4.99 2.20
N PRO A 40 -9.79 4.64 2.47
CA PRO A 40 -10.13 3.85 3.65
C PRO A 40 -9.41 2.49 3.69
N ASN A 41 -9.15 1.91 2.52
CA ASN A 41 -8.40 0.66 2.42
C ASN A 41 -6.94 0.84 2.85
N GLY A 42 -6.30 1.93 2.45
CA GLY A 42 -4.92 2.25 2.82
C GLY A 42 -4.80 2.50 4.32
N THR A 43 -5.74 3.24 4.90
CA THR A 43 -5.78 3.51 6.36
C THR A 43 -5.92 2.22 7.16
N ILE A 44 -6.91 1.38 6.85
CA ILE A 44 -7.14 0.12 7.57
C ILE A 44 -5.92 -0.80 7.45
N ARG A 45 -5.37 -0.96 6.24
CA ARG A 45 -4.17 -1.80 6.03
C ARG A 45 -2.94 -1.27 6.76
N SER A 46 -2.75 0.04 6.80
CA SER A 46 -1.61 0.64 7.53
C SER A 46 -1.69 0.40 9.04
N ILE A 47 -2.90 0.26 9.59
CA ILE A 47 -3.13 -0.02 11.02
C ILE A 47 -3.00 -1.51 11.31
N LEU A 48 -3.51 -2.38 10.43
CA LEU A 48 -3.52 -3.83 10.62
C LEU A 48 -2.21 -4.52 10.19
N ASP A 49 -1.48 -3.93 9.25
CA ASP A 49 -0.38 -4.56 8.51
C ASP A 49 -0.81 -5.87 7.79
N GLY A 50 0.11 -6.52 7.11
CA GLY A 50 -0.02 -7.89 6.62
C GLY A 50 -0.05 -8.07 5.11
N THR A 51 -0.62 -9.20 4.67
CA THR A 51 -0.65 -9.63 3.26
C THR A 51 -2.08 -9.82 2.80
N VAL A 52 -2.46 -9.17 1.70
CA VAL A 52 -3.76 -9.36 1.06
C VAL A 52 -3.62 -10.44 -0.01
N PHE A 53 -4.19 -11.62 0.25
CA PHE A 53 -4.28 -12.68 -0.74
C PHE A 53 -5.49 -12.48 -1.65
N ARG A 54 -5.26 -12.48 -2.97
CA ARG A 54 -6.31 -12.37 -3.99
C ARG A 54 -6.31 -13.62 -4.84
N LYS A 55 -7.39 -14.39 -4.79
CA LYS A 55 -7.58 -15.64 -5.53
C LYS A 55 -8.83 -15.51 -6.41
N PRO A 56 -8.78 -15.92 -7.69
CA PRO A 56 -9.95 -15.89 -8.55
C PRO A 56 -10.97 -16.95 -8.12
N ILE A 57 -12.26 -16.61 -8.26
CA ILE A 57 -13.37 -17.57 -8.17
C ILE A 57 -13.61 -18.11 -9.58
N ILE A 58 -13.35 -19.40 -9.79
CA ILE A 58 -13.41 -20.04 -11.11
C ILE A 58 -14.77 -20.71 -11.31
N VAL A 59 -15.39 -20.44 -12.46
CA VAL A 59 -16.62 -21.12 -12.92
C VAL A 59 -16.35 -21.81 -14.25
N LYS A 60 -16.99 -22.97 -14.47
CA LYS A 60 -16.66 -23.87 -15.59
C LYS A 60 -16.92 -23.26 -16.98
N ASN A 61 -17.87 -22.34 -17.08
CA ASN A 61 -18.33 -21.75 -18.35
C ASN A 61 -17.65 -20.42 -18.71
N ILE A 62 -16.68 -19.95 -17.94
CA ILE A 62 -15.93 -18.71 -18.23
C ILE A 62 -14.45 -19.08 -18.42
N PRO A 63 -13.94 -19.10 -19.67
CA PRO A 63 -12.54 -19.39 -19.92
C PRO A 63 -11.64 -18.20 -19.51
N PRO A 64 -10.41 -18.45 -19.02
CA PRO A 64 -9.46 -17.38 -18.72
C PRO A 64 -8.97 -16.70 -20.00
N ALA A 65 -8.71 -15.39 -19.93
CA ALA A 65 -8.19 -14.62 -21.06
C ALA A 65 -6.81 -15.13 -21.52
N VAL A 66 -5.95 -15.54 -20.59
CA VAL A 66 -4.65 -16.14 -20.89
C VAL A 66 -4.81 -17.64 -21.08
N ARG A 67 -4.68 -18.11 -22.33
CA ARG A 67 -5.01 -19.48 -22.75
C ARG A 67 -4.25 -20.58 -22.00
N SER A 68 -3.01 -20.29 -21.60
CA SER A 68 -2.13 -21.24 -20.90
C SER A 68 -2.49 -21.39 -19.41
N TRP A 69 -3.29 -20.50 -18.84
CA TRP A 69 -3.69 -20.60 -17.44
C TRP A 69 -4.73 -21.69 -17.25
N LYS A 70 -4.31 -22.81 -16.65
CA LYS A 70 -5.18 -23.96 -16.36
C LYS A 70 -5.53 -24.10 -14.87
N LYS A 71 -4.78 -23.43 -14.00
CA LYS A 71 -4.96 -23.43 -12.54
C LYS A 71 -5.06 -21.98 -12.04
N PRO A 72 -5.74 -21.71 -10.91
CA PRO A 72 -5.83 -20.37 -10.36
C PRO A 72 -4.45 -19.87 -9.91
N ILE A 73 -4.21 -18.57 -10.08
CA ILE A 73 -3.03 -17.87 -9.55
C ILE A 73 -3.50 -17.01 -8.38
N THR A 74 -2.88 -17.19 -7.21
CA THR A 74 -3.12 -16.32 -6.05
C THR A 74 -2.04 -15.25 -5.99
N VAL A 75 -2.44 -13.99 -5.85
CA VAL A 75 -1.51 -12.88 -5.63
C VAL A 75 -1.47 -12.56 -4.14
N GLY A 76 -0.33 -12.78 -3.49
CA GLY A 76 -0.04 -12.27 -2.16
C GLY A 76 0.51 -10.86 -2.27
N ARG A 77 -0.28 -9.84 -1.90
CA ARG A 77 0.10 -8.44 -2.00
C ARG A 77 0.47 -7.89 -0.62
N HIS A 78 1.67 -7.34 -0.47
CA HIS A 78 2.06 -6.61 0.73
C HIS A 78 1.14 -5.39 0.96
N ALA A 79 0.62 -5.27 2.18
CA ALA A 79 -0.42 -4.29 2.52
C ALA A 79 0.11 -3.02 3.19
N TYR A 80 1.43 -2.87 3.35
CA TYR A 80 2.04 -1.78 4.10
C TYR A 80 3.07 -1.00 3.28
N GLY A 81 3.17 0.30 3.56
CA GLY A 81 4.24 1.16 3.08
C GLY A 81 4.13 1.57 1.60
N ASP A 82 5.29 1.82 1.02
CA ASP A 82 5.50 2.22 -0.37
C ASP A 82 4.64 3.43 -0.76
N LEU A 83 4.17 3.48 -2.01
CA LEU A 83 3.28 4.56 -2.52
C LEU A 83 1.98 4.71 -1.73
N TYR A 84 1.56 3.71 -0.95
CA TYR A 84 0.32 3.82 -0.18
C TYR A 84 0.47 4.66 1.09
N LYS A 85 1.71 5.01 1.44
CA LYS A 85 2.07 5.80 2.62
C LYS A 85 3.25 6.74 2.30
N ASP A 86 3.22 7.28 1.11
CA ASP A 86 4.20 8.22 0.61
C ASP A 86 4.00 9.64 1.18
N THR A 87 4.91 10.51 0.79
CA THR A 87 4.80 11.95 0.94
C THR A 87 5.25 12.59 -0.36
N GLU A 88 4.42 13.46 -0.90
CA GLU A 88 4.65 14.12 -2.17
C GLU A 88 4.86 15.62 -1.94
N LEU A 89 5.71 16.23 -2.75
CA LEU A 89 5.87 17.68 -2.81
C LEU A 89 5.90 18.13 -4.26
N TYR A 90 5.21 19.23 -4.53
CA TYR A 90 5.45 20.02 -5.74
C TYR A 90 6.65 20.93 -5.52
N ILE A 91 7.57 20.94 -6.47
CA ILE A 91 8.76 21.78 -6.47
C ILE A 91 8.48 22.95 -7.41
N PRO A 92 8.31 24.19 -6.91
CA PRO A 92 7.81 25.30 -7.72
C PRO A 92 8.87 25.91 -8.65
N GLU A 93 10.15 25.78 -8.33
CA GLU A 93 11.26 26.41 -9.04
C GLU A 93 12.59 25.67 -8.78
N ALA A 94 13.69 26.19 -9.32
CA ALA A 94 15.00 25.59 -9.17
C ALA A 94 15.43 25.45 -7.69
N GLY A 95 16.04 24.33 -7.33
CA GLY A 95 16.50 24.07 -5.96
C GLY A 95 16.80 22.60 -5.66
N LYS A 96 17.44 22.37 -4.51
CA LYS A 96 17.83 21.02 -4.07
C LYS A 96 16.77 20.36 -3.23
N VAL A 97 16.52 19.08 -3.51
CA VAL A 97 15.65 18.22 -2.72
C VAL A 97 16.45 17.05 -2.18
N GLU A 98 16.35 16.82 -0.87
CA GLU A 98 17.18 15.86 -0.14
C GLU A 98 16.33 14.93 0.72
N LEU A 99 16.83 13.72 0.94
CA LEU A 99 16.33 12.79 1.94
C LEU A 99 17.14 12.97 3.23
N VAL A 100 16.47 13.26 4.34
CA VAL A 100 17.11 13.50 5.64
C VAL A 100 16.61 12.51 6.67
N TYR A 101 17.53 11.82 7.34
CA TYR A 101 17.24 10.96 8.49
C TYR A 101 17.76 11.60 9.77
N THR A 102 16.81 11.95 10.64
CA THR A 102 17.08 12.49 11.97
C THR A 102 16.77 11.41 13.00
N GLY A 103 17.74 11.10 13.86
CA GLY A 103 17.56 10.17 14.95
C GLY A 103 16.54 10.68 15.98
N LYS A 104 16.04 9.78 16.83
CA LYS A 104 15.13 10.15 17.93
C LYS A 104 15.76 11.14 18.93
N ASP A 105 17.08 11.22 18.96
CA ASP A 105 17.87 12.19 19.72
C ASP A 105 17.90 13.59 19.08
N GLY A 106 17.19 13.79 17.96
CA GLY A 106 17.13 15.04 17.22
C GLY A 106 18.37 15.32 16.37
N LYS A 107 19.36 14.43 16.39
CA LYS A 107 20.59 14.60 15.62
C LYS A 107 20.38 14.07 14.21
N GLU A 108 20.74 14.88 13.22
CA GLU A 108 20.83 14.43 11.84
C GLU A 108 21.91 13.35 11.73
N LYS A 109 21.54 12.19 11.18
CA LYS A 109 22.43 11.04 11.03
C LYS A 109 22.82 10.80 9.59
N GLN A 110 21.93 11.10 8.64
CA GLN A 110 22.17 10.92 7.21
C GLN A 110 21.43 11.98 6.40
N ARG A 111 22.05 12.40 5.31
CA ARG A 111 21.48 13.27 4.28
C ARG A 111 21.93 12.75 2.92
N ALA A 112 21.00 12.64 1.99
CA ALA A 112 21.27 12.23 0.63
C ALA A 112 20.56 13.17 -0.35
N LEU A 113 21.30 13.71 -1.32
CA LEU A 113 20.70 14.48 -2.40
C LEU A 113 19.84 13.55 -3.25
N ILE A 114 18.57 13.91 -3.43
CA ILE A 114 17.70 13.22 -4.37
C ILE A 114 17.90 13.82 -5.76
N HIS A 115 17.78 15.14 -5.87
CA HIS A 115 17.96 15.86 -7.12
C HIS A 115 18.24 17.35 -6.89
N ASP A 116 18.92 17.98 -7.86
CA ASP A 116 19.09 19.43 -7.97
C ASP A 116 18.25 19.91 -9.16
N PHE A 117 17.09 20.50 -8.89
CA PHE A 117 16.13 20.91 -9.91
C PHE A 117 16.57 22.23 -10.56
N GLU A 118 16.53 22.29 -11.89
CA GLU A 118 16.73 23.53 -12.66
C GLU A 118 15.42 24.31 -12.90
N GLY A 119 14.27 23.75 -12.48
CA GLY A 119 12.94 24.32 -12.67
C GLY A 119 11.86 23.52 -11.96
N ALA A 120 10.59 23.82 -12.23
CA ALA A 120 9.47 23.18 -11.55
C ALA A 120 9.40 21.66 -11.77
N GLY A 121 8.95 20.92 -10.76
CA GLY A 121 8.86 19.46 -10.80
C GLY A 121 8.05 18.88 -9.64
N VAL A 122 8.17 17.57 -9.43
CA VAL A 122 7.52 16.85 -8.33
C VAL A 122 8.49 15.85 -7.72
N ILE A 123 8.31 15.56 -6.44
CA ILE A 123 9.05 14.51 -5.73
C ILE A 123 8.09 13.67 -4.89
N MET A 124 8.43 12.40 -4.72
CA MET A 124 7.70 11.46 -3.86
C MET A 124 8.72 10.66 -3.02
N GLY A 125 8.54 10.67 -1.70
CA GLY A 125 9.28 9.84 -0.76
C GLY A 125 8.45 8.66 -0.29
N GLN A 126 9.04 7.46 -0.27
CA GLN A 126 8.39 6.22 0.14
C GLN A 126 9.19 5.52 1.24
N HIS A 127 8.54 4.65 2.00
CA HIS A 127 9.20 3.85 3.03
C HIS A 127 8.54 2.49 3.23
N ASN A 128 9.32 1.56 3.74
CA ASN A 128 8.84 0.30 4.28
C ASN A 128 9.63 -0.06 5.55
N LEU A 129 9.23 -1.12 6.25
CA LEU A 129 9.85 -1.55 7.50
C LEU A 129 10.25 -3.01 7.40
N ASP A 130 11.48 -3.34 7.82
CA ASP A 130 11.98 -4.73 7.83
C ASP A 130 11.02 -5.70 8.51
N LYS A 131 10.42 -5.30 9.64
CA LYS A 131 9.41 -6.10 10.34
C LYS A 131 8.21 -6.44 9.45
N SER A 132 7.72 -5.47 8.68
CA SER A 132 6.56 -5.66 7.81
C SER A 132 6.93 -6.51 6.59
N ILE A 133 8.11 -6.30 6.00
CA ILE A 133 8.66 -7.12 4.90
C ILE A 133 8.82 -8.59 5.35
N LEU A 134 9.40 -8.82 6.53
CA LEU A 134 9.56 -10.17 7.07
C LEU A 134 8.20 -10.85 7.31
N SER A 135 7.25 -10.12 7.90
CA SER A 135 5.88 -10.61 8.10
C SER A 135 5.20 -10.96 6.77
N PHE A 136 5.42 -10.15 5.73
CA PHE A 136 4.90 -10.40 4.39
C PHE A 136 5.48 -11.71 3.80
N ALA A 137 6.81 -11.87 3.87
CA ALA A 137 7.47 -13.09 3.39
C ALA A 137 6.96 -14.33 4.14
N GLN A 138 6.88 -14.28 5.47
CA GLN A 138 6.37 -15.38 6.29
C GLN A 138 4.92 -15.75 5.94
N ALA A 139 4.05 -14.75 5.76
CA ALA A 139 2.67 -14.99 5.34
C ALA A 139 2.60 -15.69 3.97
N CYS A 140 3.41 -15.25 3.01
CA CYS A 140 3.48 -15.86 1.68
C CYS A 140 3.98 -17.31 1.73
N PHE A 141 5.03 -17.60 2.49
CA PHE A 141 5.53 -18.96 2.68
C PHE A 141 4.47 -19.87 3.32
N ASN A 142 3.85 -19.41 4.42
CA ASN A 142 2.83 -20.19 5.12
C ASN A 142 1.62 -20.48 4.22
N TYR A 143 1.17 -19.50 3.43
CA TYR A 143 0.08 -19.67 2.48
C TYR A 143 0.43 -20.66 1.36
N ALA A 144 1.65 -20.57 0.81
CA ALA A 144 2.10 -21.49 -0.24
C ALA A 144 2.18 -22.93 0.27
N ILE A 145 2.68 -23.14 1.50
CA ILE A 145 2.73 -24.44 2.17
C ILE A 145 1.31 -24.97 2.41
N SER A 146 0.39 -24.16 2.94
CA SER A 146 -0.99 -24.60 3.24
C SER A 146 -1.76 -25.00 1.99
N GLU A 147 -1.57 -24.25 0.89
CA GLU A 147 -2.24 -24.51 -0.38
C GLU A 147 -1.48 -25.52 -1.26
N LYS A 148 -0.28 -25.95 -0.86
CA LYS A 148 0.63 -26.85 -1.61
C LYS A 148 0.90 -26.34 -3.02
N ILE A 149 1.28 -25.06 -3.12
CA ILE A 149 1.62 -24.38 -4.37
C ILE A 149 3.04 -23.83 -4.31
N ASP A 150 3.66 -23.64 -5.47
CA ASP A 150 4.92 -22.94 -5.58
C ASP A 150 4.75 -21.46 -5.22
N LEU A 151 5.81 -20.84 -4.69
CA LEU A 151 5.86 -19.41 -4.38
C LEU A 151 6.87 -18.71 -5.28
N TRP A 152 6.41 -17.68 -6.00
CA TRP A 152 7.26 -16.80 -6.79
C TRP A 152 7.23 -15.39 -6.20
N PHE A 153 8.38 -14.72 -6.17
CA PHE A 153 8.54 -13.34 -5.73
C PHE A 153 9.55 -12.64 -6.65
N ALA A 154 9.30 -11.37 -6.96
CA ALA A 154 10.12 -10.53 -7.83
C ALA A 154 10.00 -9.07 -7.40
#